data_AF-A0A2V7U0E9-F1
#
_entry.id   AF-A0A2V7U0E9-F1
#
_cell.length_a   1.000
_cell.length_b   1.000
_cell.length_c   1.000
_cell.angle_alpha   90.00
_cell.angle_beta   90.00
_cell.angle_gamma   90.00
#
_symmetry.space_group_name_H-M   'P 1'
#
loop_
_entity.id
_entity.type
_entity.pdbx_description
1 polymer ?
#
loop_
_entity_poly.entity_id
_entity_poly.type
_entity_poly.pdbx_seq_one_letter_code
_entity_poly.pdbx_strand_id
1 'polypeptide(L)'
;MVAVVAPLIAFLPELLRLWLGAEFAARSTLPTRILLVAMLPRTLGFVTESVLRAVARPLVFTVLYAAELPLHLLAVFFLVRALGIRGAALAWTLRVCLDAAAQWYLARRGLHAPLGRALDAVGPPLSLALLAAACHILDGPGSLFVRAALAAVTGGLLVLRLLSREDWNIFRNLLLGRAGAAPS
;
A
#
# COMPACT_ATOMS: atom_id res chain seq x y z
N MET A 1 4.30 -2.76 6.62
CA MET A 1 3.46 -1.70 6.03
C MET A 1 2.02 -1.73 6.53
N VAL A 2 1.30 -2.86 6.45
CA VAL A 2 -0.12 -2.95 6.90
C VAL A 2 -0.33 -2.48 8.35
N ALA A 3 0.53 -2.90 9.28
CA ALA A 3 0.46 -2.52 10.69
C ALA A 3 0.55 -1.00 10.94
N VAL A 4 1.18 -0.26 10.03
CA VAL A 4 1.32 1.20 10.11
C VAL A 4 0.17 1.89 9.38
N VAL A 5 -0.21 1.39 8.20
CA VAL A 5 -1.24 2.00 7.34
C VAL A 5 -2.64 1.90 7.94
N ALA A 6 -2.99 0.77 8.56
CA ALA A 6 -4.32 0.56 9.14
C ALA A 6 -4.69 1.60 10.22
N PRO A 7 -3.88 1.83 11.28
CA PRO A 7 -4.19 2.87 12.26
C PRO A 7 -4.13 4.28 11.65
N LEU A 8 -3.23 4.56 10.70
CA LEU A 8 -3.18 5.85 10.03
C LEU A 8 -4.48 6.17 9.28
N ILE A 9 -5.09 5.20 8.59
CA ILE A 9 -6.40 5.37 7.94
C ILE A 9 -7.48 5.71 8.97
N ALA A 10 -7.43 5.07 10.14
CA ALA A 10 -8.39 5.26 11.22
C ALA A 10 -8.24 6.55 12.00
N PHE A 11 -7.05 7.17 12.08
CA PHE A 11 -6.83 8.43 12.81
C PHE A 11 -6.54 9.63 11.89
N LEU A 12 -6.70 9.44 10.58
CA LEU A 12 -6.32 10.44 9.59
C LEU A 12 -7.00 11.81 9.72
N PRO A 13 -8.34 11.93 9.87
CA PRO A 13 -8.97 13.24 10.01
C PRO A 13 -8.55 13.95 11.30
N GLU A 14 -8.32 13.22 12.40
CA GLU A 14 -7.82 13.78 13.65
C GLU A 14 -6.38 14.29 13.50
N LEU A 15 -5.52 13.52 12.84
CA LEU A 15 -4.14 13.90 12.55
C LEU A 15 -4.06 15.12 11.62
N LEU A 16 -4.86 15.14 10.54
CA LEU A 16 -4.91 16.27 9.61
C LEU A 16 -5.50 17.52 10.28
N ARG A 17 -6.49 17.35 11.16
CA ARG A 17 -7.09 18.47 11.90
C ARG A 17 -6.09 19.07 12.89
N LEU A 18 -5.32 18.23 13.58
CA LEU A 18 -4.26 18.66 14.49
C LEU A 18 -3.14 19.41 13.75
N TRP A 19 -2.78 18.95 12.55
CA TRP A 19 -1.63 19.48 11.82
C TRP A 19 -1.94 20.70 10.95
N LEU A 20 -3.04 20.66 10.19
CA LEU A 20 -3.37 21.63 9.14
C LEU A 20 -4.71 22.35 9.37
N GLY A 21 -5.41 22.02 10.47
CA GLY A 21 -6.70 22.59 10.81
C GLY A 21 -7.90 21.84 10.23
N ALA A 22 -9.09 22.19 10.72
CA ALA A 22 -10.33 21.45 10.44
C ALA A 22 -10.79 21.56 8.98
N GLU A 23 -10.61 22.72 8.35
CA GLU A 23 -11.04 22.93 6.97
C GLU A 23 -10.22 22.09 5.98
N PHE A 24 -8.90 22.00 6.19
CA PHE A 24 -8.03 21.17 5.36
C PHE A 24 -8.32 19.69 5.57
N ALA A 25 -8.51 19.25 6.82
CA ALA A 25 -8.87 17.88 7.13
C ALA A 25 -10.13 17.45 6.37
N ALA A 26 -11.19 18.26 6.40
CA ALA A 26 -12.44 17.95 5.71
C ALA A 26 -12.28 17.71 4.19
N ARG A 27 -11.36 18.42 3.54
CA ARG A 27 -11.13 18.29 2.08
C ARG A 27 -10.09 17.22 1.73
N SER A 28 -9.13 16.95 2.61
CA SER A 28 -7.93 16.15 2.31
C SER A 28 -7.92 14.76 2.96
N THR A 29 -8.87 14.42 3.84
CA THR A 29 -8.93 13.08 4.45
C THR A 29 -9.15 11.99 3.41
N LEU A 30 -10.14 12.14 2.52
CA LEU A 30 -10.42 11.14 1.49
C LEU A 30 -9.25 10.91 0.52
N PRO A 31 -8.66 11.94 -0.13
CA PRO A 31 -7.52 11.72 -1.03
C PRO A 31 -6.32 11.11 -0.30
N THR A 32 -6.05 11.51 0.95
CA THR A 32 -4.95 10.92 1.72
C THR A 32 -5.23 9.44 2.07
N ARG A 33 -6.47 9.06 2.39
CA ARG A 33 -6.84 7.64 2.55
C ARG A 33 -6.62 6.83 1.27
N ILE A 34 -6.97 7.38 0.11
CA ILE A 34 -6.72 6.74 -1.19
C ILE A 34 -5.22 6.49 -1.40
N LEU A 35 -4.38 7.49 -1.13
CA LEU A 35 -2.92 7.37 -1.22
C LEU A 35 -2.36 6.32 -0.26
N LEU A 36 -2.87 6.26 0.98
CA LEU A 36 -2.47 5.28 1.98
C LEU A 36 -2.76 3.84 1.55
N VAL A 37 -3.93 3.59 0.96
CA VAL A 37 -4.29 2.27 0.41
C VAL A 37 -3.35 1.87 -0.73
N ALA A 38 -3.01 2.83 -1.60
CA ALA A 38 -2.12 2.62 -2.73
C ALA A 38 -0.64 2.38 -2.34
N MET A 39 -0.26 2.54 -1.07
CA MET A 39 1.08 2.15 -0.60
C MET A 39 1.32 0.63 -0.62
N LEU A 40 0.27 -0.20 -0.58
CA LEU A 40 0.44 -1.66 -0.57
C LEU A 40 0.86 -2.20 -1.94
N PRO A 41 0.16 -1.88 -3.05
CA PRO A 41 0.65 -2.21 -4.38
C PRO A 41 2.04 -1.61 -4.65
N ARG A 42 2.32 -0.40 -4.14
CA ARG A 42 3.64 0.22 -4.24
C ARG A 42 4.75 -0.62 -3.58
N THR A 43 4.48 -1.18 -2.42
CA THR A 43 5.45 -2.01 -1.70
C THR A 43 5.72 -3.32 -2.44
N LEU A 44 4.68 -3.91 -3.04
CA LEU A 44 4.83 -5.11 -3.89
C LEU A 44 5.66 -4.80 -5.13
N GLY A 45 5.37 -3.68 -5.80
CA GLY A 45 6.15 -3.17 -6.92
C GLY A 45 7.63 -2.99 -6.55
N PHE A 46 7.92 -2.40 -5.38
CA PHE A 46 9.29 -2.19 -4.91
C PHE A 46 10.11 -3.48 -4.79
N VAL A 47 9.50 -4.59 -4.33
CA VAL A 47 10.17 -5.90 -4.26
C VAL A 47 10.51 -6.39 -5.66
N THR A 48 9.53 -6.40 -6.57
CA THR A 48 9.76 -6.83 -7.96
C THR A 48 10.72 -5.92 -8.71
N GLU A 49 10.68 -4.62 -8.44
CA GLU A 49 11.60 -3.63 -8.97
C GLU A 49 13.03 -3.91 -8.52
N SER A 50 13.23 -4.23 -7.25
CA SER A 50 14.55 -4.54 -6.70
C SER A 50 15.18 -5.75 -7.38
N VAL A 51 14.39 -6.82 -7.58
CA VAL A 51 14.84 -8.03 -8.30
C VAL A 51 15.10 -7.71 -9.78
N LEU A 52 14.18 -6.98 -10.42
CA LEU A 52 14.33 -6.62 -11.83
C LEU A 52 15.52 -5.69 -12.04
N ARG A 53 15.83 -4.78 -11.11
CA ARG A 53 17.01 -3.91 -11.16
C ARG A 53 18.31 -4.66 -10.92
N ALA A 54 18.27 -5.72 -10.12
CA ALA A 54 19.45 -6.58 -9.91
C ALA A 54 19.83 -7.38 -11.16
N VAL A 55 18.86 -7.71 -12.03
CA VAL A 55 19.09 -8.62 -13.18
C VAL A 55 18.93 -7.95 -14.55
N ALA A 56 18.05 -6.97 -14.69
CA ALA A 56 17.78 -6.32 -15.97
C ALA A 56 18.75 -5.18 -16.28
N ARG A 57 18.96 -4.93 -17.58
CA ARG A 57 19.63 -3.72 -18.06
C ARG A 57 18.74 -2.49 -17.79
N PRO A 58 19.30 -1.33 -17.39
CA PRO A 58 18.55 -0.12 -17.06
C PRO A 58 17.50 0.31 -18.11
N LEU A 59 17.74 -0.03 -19.39
CA LEU A 59 16.86 0.31 -20.52
C LEU A 59 15.42 -0.21 -20.38
N VAL A 60 15.19 -1.34 -19.69
CA VAL A 60 13.83 -1.89 -19.53
C VAL A 60 12.95 -0.93 -18.73
N PHE A 61 13.48 -0.36 -17.64
CA PHE A 61 12.77 0.64 -16.85
C PHE A 61 12.58 1.95 -17.62
N THR A 62 13.58 2.37 -18.39
CA THR A 62 13.47 3.58 -19.22
C THR A 62 12.31 3.47 -20.20
N VAL A 63 12.19 2.34 -20.91
CA VAL A 63 11.09 2.12 -21.87
C VAL A 63 9.75 2.02 -21.16
N LEU A 64 9.68 1.31 -20.02
CA LEU A 64 8.44 1.16 -19.25
C LEU A 64 7.93 2.51 -18.75
N TYR A 65 8.77 3.28 -18.05
CA TYR A 65 8.38 4.57 -17.50
C TYR A 65 8.11 5.61 -18.60
N ALA A 66 8.83 5.57 -19.73
CA ALA A 66 8.53 6.42 -20.87
C ALA A 66 7.14 6.15 -21.47
N ALA A 67 6.70 4.89 -21.48
CA ALA A 67 5.36 4.52 -21.94
C ALA A 67 4.26 4.85 -20.90
N GLU A 68 4.56 4.75 -19.60
CA GLU A 68 3.62 5.07 -18.52
C GLU A 68 3.42 6.59 -18.35
N LEU A 69 4.43 7.40 -18.65
CA LEU A 69 4.39 8.85 -18.51
C LEU A 69 3.20 9.51 -19.25
N PRO A 70 2.97 9.28 -20.56
CA PRO A 70 1.85 9.89 -21.27
C PRO A 70 0.50 9.43 -20.70
N LEU A 71 0.38 8.15 -20.33
CA LEU A 71 -0.83 7.61 -19.72
C LEU A 71 -1.11 8.27 -18.37
N HIS A 72 -0.07 8.49 -17.55
CA HIS A 72 -0.21 9.18 -16.28
C HIS A 72 -0.59 10.65 -16.46
N LEU A 73 0.04 11.37 -17.41
CA LEU A 73 -0.30 12.76 -17.70
C LEU A 73 -1.75 12.90 -18.14
N LEU A 74 -2.23 11.98 -18.99
CA LEU A 74 -3.62 11.95 -19.43
C LEU A 74 -4.58 11.69 -18.25
N ALA A 75 -4.25 10.70 -17.41
CA ALA A 75 -5.03 10.39 -16.21
C ALA A 75 -5.08 11.59 -15.26
N VAL A 76 -3.95 12.23 -14.97
CA VAL A 76 -3.91 13.43 -14.11
C VAL A 76 -4.74 14.55 -14.72
N PHE A 77 -4.58 14.84 -16.01
CA PHE A 77 -5.31 15.93 -16.67
C PHE A 77 -6.83 15.75 -16.56
N PHE A 78 -7.35 14.57 -16.88
CA PHE A 78 -8.80 14.33 -16.82
C PHE A 78 -9.31 14.20 -15.39
N LEU A 79 -8.65 13.42 -14.54
CA LEU A 79 -9.13 13.17 -13.19
C LEU A 79 -9.05 14.43 -12.32
N VAL A 80 -7.98 15.23 -12.43
CA VAL A 80 -7.86 16.48 -11.66
C VAL A 80 -8.89 17.51 -12.12
N ARG A 81 -9.17 17.62 -13.43
CA ARG A 81 -10.23 18.51 -13.92
C ARG A 81 -11.62 18.11 -13.41
N ALA A 82 -11.90 16.81 -13.29
CA ALA A 82 -13.20 16.32 -12.85
C ALA A 82 -13.37 16.27 -11.32
N LEU A 83 -12.31 15.90 -10.57
CA LEU A 83 -12.39 15.52 -9.15
C LEU A 83 -11.42 16.30 -8.26
N GLY A 84 -10.67 17.26 -8.82
CA GLY A 84 -9.68 18.06 -8.10
C GLY A 84 -8.59 17.20 -7.45
N ILE A 85 -8.32 17.44 -6.16
CA ILE A 85 -7.29 16.74 -5.38
C ILE A 85 -7.60 15.23 -5.26
N ARG A 86 -8.89 14.84 -5.24
CA ARG A 86 -9.28 13.42 -5.25
C ARG A 86 -8.87 12.75 -6.55
N GLY A 87 -9.00 13.48 -7.66
CA GLY A 87 -8.54 13.03 -8.98
C GLY A 87 -7.03 12.81 -9.04
N ALA A 88 -6.25 13.70 -8.43
CA ALA A 88 -4.79 13.53 -8.33
C ALA A 88 -4.42 12.25 -7.57
N ALA A 89 -5.09 11.98 -6.43
CA ALA A 89 -4.87 10.75 -5.67
C ALA A 89 -5.22 9.49 -6.46
N LEU A 90 -6.35 9.49 -7.17
CA LEU A 90 -6.76 8.37 -8.03
C LEU A 90 -5.79 8.16 -9.20
N ALA A 91 -5.33 9.23 -9.86
CA ALA A 91 -4.37 9.15 -10.95
C ALA A 91 -3.03 8.56 -10.49
N TRP A 92 -2.58 8.94 -9.29
CA TRP A 92 -1.38 8.35 -8.68
C TRP A 92 -1.57 6.87 -8.34
N THR A 93 -2.71 6.51 -7.73
CA THR A 93 -3.04 5.11 -7.43
C THR A 93 -3.07 4.25 -8.68
N LEU A 94 -3.69 4.73 -9.75
CA LEU A 94 -3.74 4.03 -11.04
C LEU A 94 -2.33 3.78 -11.56
N ARG A 95 -1.47 4.81 -11.56
CA ARG A 95 -0.07 4.67 -11.98
C ARG A 95 0.66 3.63 -11.14
N VAL A 96 0.57 3.70 -9.81
CA VAL A 96 1.22 2.72 -8.91
C VAL A 96 0.76 1.28 -9.18
N CYS A 97 -0.53 1.07 -9.47
CA CYS A 97 -1.05 -0.25 -9.83
C CYS A 97 -0.50 -0.73 -11.17
N LEU A 98 -0.39 0.16 -12.16
CA LEU A 98 0.20 -0.16 -13.47
C LEU A 98 1.68 -0.51 -13.34
N ASP A 99 2.47 0.30 -12.63
CA ASP A 99 3.89 0.05 -12.36
C ASP A 99 4.08 -1.34 -11.75
N ALA A 100 3.33 -1.64 -10.68
CA ALA A 100 3.43 -2.91 -9.97
C ALA A 100 3.03 -4.10 -10.84
N ALA A 101 1.98 -3.96 -11.66
CA ALA A 101 1.53 -5.01 -12.58
C ALA A 101 2.56 -5.28 -13.68
N ALA A 102 3.11 -4.21 -14.28
CA ALA A 102 4.10 -4.32 -15.34
C ALA A 102 5.41 -4.94 -14.82
N GLN A 103 5.89 -4.48 -13.66
CA GLN A 103 7.09 -5.03 -13.01
C GLN A 103 6.91 -6.49 -12.62
N TRP A 104 5.75 -6.86 -12.08
CA TRP A 104 5.45 -8.25 -11.74
C TRP A 104 5.39 -9.15 -12.98
N TYR A 105 4.78 -8.67 -14.08
CA TYR A 105 4.73 -9.39 -15.35
C TYR A 105 6.13 -9.61 -15.93
N LEU A 106 6.96 -8.56 -15.96
CA LEU A 106 8.35 -8.64 -16.43
C LEU A 106 9.20 -9.56 -15.55
N ALA A 107 9.04 -9.49 -14.23
CA ALA A 107 9.75 -10.37 -13.30
C ALA A 107 9.36 -11.83 -13.50
N ARG A 108 8.06 -12.14 -13.70
CA ARG A 108 7.62 -13.50 -14.01
C ARG A 108 8.20 -14.03 -15.32
N ARG A 109 8.19 -13.20 -16.37
CA ARG A 109 8.67 -13.60 -17.70
C ARG A 109 10.19 -13.74 -17.76
N GLY A 110 10.92 -12.86 -17.06
CA GLY A 110 12.38 -12.76 -17.14
C GLY A 110 13.15 -13.62 -16.14
N LEU A 111 12.56 -13.95 -14.98
CA LEU A 111 13.33 -14.54 -13.87
C LEU A 111 12.89 -15.93 -13.42
N HIS A 112 11.77 -16.49 -13.94
CA HIS A 112 11.17 -17.75 -13.46
C HIS A 112 11.09 -17.86 -11.92
N ALA A 113 11.12 -16.72 -11.22
CA ALA A 113 11.12 -16.70 -9.76
C ALA A 113 9.73 -17.11 -9.28
N PRO A 114 9.62 -17.87 -8.17
CA PRO A 114 8.35 -18.22 -7.56
C PRO A 114 7.71 -16.97 -6.91
N LEU A 115 7.24 -16.04 -7.75
CA LEU A 115 6.43 -14.92 -7.32
C LEU A 115 5.08 -15.49 -6.87
N GLY A 116 4.68 -15.21 -5.63
CA GLY A 116 3.41 -15.63 -5.04
C GLY A 116 2.21 -15.38 -5.95
N ARG A 117 1.06 -16.00 -5.65
CA ARG A 117 -0.12 -15.88 -6.51
C ARG A 117 -0.58 -14.42 -6.56
N ALA A 118 -1.01 -13.95 -7.73
CA ALA A 118 -1.56 -12.60 -7.88
C ALA A 118 -2.73 -12.33 -6.91
N LEU A 119 -3.50 -13.38 -6.56
CA LEU A 119 -4.57 -13.31 -5.57
C LEU A 119 -4.07 -12.96 -4.15
N ASP A 120 -2.90 -13.47 -3.76
CA ASP A 120 -2.29 -13.17 -2.45
C ASP A 120 -1.79 -11.71 -2.39
N ALA A 121 -1.44 -11.13 -3.54
CA ALA A 121 -1.02 -9.75 -3.68
C ALA A 121 -2.20 -8.74 -3.71
N VAL A 122 -3.37 -9.15 -4.21
CA VAL A 122 -4.56 -8.29 -4.37
C VAL A 122 -5.45 -8.26 -3.13
N GLY A 123 -5.44 -9.31 -2.30
CA GLY A 123 -6.24 -9.38 -1.07
C GLY A 123 -5.97 -8.25 -0.06
N PRO A 124 -4.71 -8.00 0.35
CA PRO A 124 -4.36 -6.95 1.32
C PRO A 124 -4.70 -5.50 0.92
N PRO A 125 -4.49 -5.04 -0.34
CA PRO A 125 -4.93 -3.70 -0.73
C PRO A 125 -6.45 -3.58 -0.78
N LEU A 126 -7.17 -4.64 -1.17
CA LEU A 126 -8.63 -4.63 -1.20
C LEU A 126 -9.22 -4.52 0.22
N SER A 127 -8.71 -5.27 1.18
CA SER A 127 -9.16 -5.19 2.58
C SER A 127 -8.90 -3.82 3.21
N LEU A 128 -7.79 -3.17 2.86
CA LEU A 128 -7.51 -1.79 3.29
C LEU A 128 -8.37 -0.75 2.57
N ALA A 129 -8.72 -0.97 1.30
CA ALA A 129 -9.68 -0.14 0.59
C ALA A 129 -11.07 -0.20 1.26
N LEU A 130 -11.51 -1.41 1.63
CA LEU A 130 -12.74 -1.62 2.39
C LEU A 130 -12.69 -0.95 3.77
N LEU A 131 -11.56 -1.06 4.49
CA LEU A 131 -11.35 -0.35 5.74
C LEU A 131 -11.45 1.18 5.55
N ALA A 132 -10.78 1.72 4.53
CA ALA A 132 -10.83 3.15 4.23
C ALA A 132 -12.24 3.64 3.89
N ALA A 133 -13.01 2.83 3.14
CA ALA A 133 -14.41 3.12 2.84
C ALA A 133 -15.29 3.07 4.09
N ALA A 134 -15.13 2.06 4.95
CA ALA A 134 -15.83 1.95 6.22
C ALA A 134 -15.50 3.14 7.16
N CYS A 135 -14.23 3.52 7.26
CA CYS A 135 -13.82 4.70 8.03
C CYS A 135 -14.39 6.01 7.48
N HIS A 136 -14.54 6.14 6.15
CA HIS A 136 -15.14 7.32 5.53
C HIS A 136 -16.63 7.45 5.81
N ILE A 137 -17.37 6.33 5.79
CA ILE A 137 -18.81 6.32 6.12
C ILE A 137 -19.02 6.66 7.60
N LEU A 138 -18.06 6.27 8.45
CA LEU A 138 -18.11 6.48 9.90
C LEU A 138 -17.42 7.78 10.34
N ASP A 139 -17.13 8.76 9.48
CA ASP A 139 -16.46 9.99 9.91
C ASP A 139 -17.40 10.85 10.80
N GLY A 140 -17.27 10.70 12.13
CA GLY A 140 -18.01 11.43 13.15
C GLY A 140 -17.31 11.38 14.52
N PRO A 141 -17.61 12.31 15.43
CA PRO A 141 -16.90 12.41 16.72
C PRO A 141 -17.15 11.21 17.66
N GLY A 142 -18.27 10.49 17.51
CA GLY A 142 -18.62 9.33 18.36
C GLY A 142 -18.09 7.97 17.89
N SER A 143 -17.51 7.89 16.69
CA SER A 143 -17.17 6.62 16.02
C SER A 143 -15.67 6.31 16.00
N LEU A 144 -14.85 7.11 16.67
CA LEU A 144 -13.39 6.93 16.73
C LEU A 144 -13.01 5.56 17.29
N PHE A 145 -13.68 5.11 18.36
CA PHE A 145 -13.45 3.79 18.94
C PHE A 145 -13.78 2.64 17.97
N VAL A 146 -14.85 2.79 17.18
CA VAL A 146 -15.25 1.81 16.15
C VAL A 146 -14.23 1.75 15.02
N ARG A 147 -13.74 2.91 14.56
CA ARG A 147 -12.70 3.01 13.52
C ARG A 147 -11.38 2.40 14.00
N ALA A 148 -10.98 2.67 15.23
CA ALA A 148 -9.80 2.09 15.85
C ALA A 148 -9.92 0.56 15.99
N ALA A 149 -11.08 0.06 16.43
CA ALA A 149 -11.34 -1.38 16.53
C ALA A 149 -11.28 -2.06 15.15
N LEU A 150 -11.92 -1.47 14.12
CA LEU A 150 -11.87 -1.99 12.75
C LEU A 150 -10.44 -2.02 12.20
N ALA A 151 -9.65 -0.98 12.43
CA ALA A 151 -8.25 -0.94 11.99
C ALA A 151 -7.38 -1.95 12.74
N ALA A 152 -7.59 -2.15 14.04
CA ALA A 152 -6.87 -3.15 14.82
C ALA A 152 -7.22 -4.58 14.38
N VAL A 153 -8.51 -4.87 14.13
CA VAL A 153 -8.96 -6.18 13.67
C VAL A 153 -8.45 -6.47 12.26
N THR A 154 -8.66 -5.55 11.31
CA THR A 154 -8.20 -5.74 9.92
C THR A 154 -6.67 -5.80 9.83
N GLY A 155 -5.97 -4.90 10.52
CA GLY A 155 -4.51 -4.90 10.61
C GLY A 155 -3.97 -6.17 11.25
N GLY A 156 -4.54 -6.59 12.38
CA GLY A 156 -4.16 -7.81 13.09
C GLY A 156 -4.38 -9.06 12.25
N LEU A 157 -5.55 -9.21 11.62
CA LEU A 157 -5.85 -10.34 10.74
C LEU A 157 -4.91 -10.40 9.53
N LEU A 158 -4.59 -9.25 8.93
CA LEU A 158 -3.65 -9.20 7.82
C LEU A 158 -2.24 -9.52 8.28
N VAL A 159 -1.77 -8.98 9.40
CA VAL A 159 -0.44 -9.32 9.96
C VAL A 159 -0.37 -10.82 10.26
N LEU A 160 -1.39 -11.41 10.86
CA LEU A 160 -1.45 -12.84 11.17
C LEU A 160 -1.50 -13.73 9.92
N ARG A 161 -2.16 -13.27 8.84
CA ARG A 161 -2.18 -13.99 7.56
C ARG A 161 -0.89 -13.82 6.76
N LEU A 162 -0.23 -12.66 6.85
CA LEU A 162 0.98 -12.34 6.11
C LEU A 162 2.25 -12.87 6.78
N LEU A 163 2.32 -12.96 8.11
CA LEU A 163 3.44 -13.62 8.78
C LEU A 163 3.35 -15.13 8.55
N SER A 164 4.32 -15.68 7.81
CA SER A 164 4.51 -17.12 7.69
C SER A 164 4.86 -17.72 9.06
N ARG A 165 4.63 -19.03 9.25
CA ARG A 165 5.09 -19.75 10.47
C ARG A 165 6.60 -19.61 10.69
N GLU A 166 7.36 -19.41 9.62
CA GLU A 166 8.81 -19.19 9.67
C GLU A 166 9.17 -17.82 10.25
N ASP A 167 8.46 -16.76 9.85
CA ASP A 167 8.67 -15.40 10.36
C ASP A 167 8.37 -15.30 11.86
N TRP A 168 7.32 -15.99 12.31
CA TRP A 168 6.98 -16.10 13.72
C TRP A 168 8.07 -16.78 14.55
N ASN A 169 8.74 -17.79 13.98
CA ASN A 169 9.86 -18.45 14.64
C ASN A 169 11.07 -17.54 14.75
N ILE A 170 11.38 -16.78 13.70
CA ILE A 170 12.47 -15.79 13.71
C ILE A 170 12.20 -14.70 14.75
N PHE A 171 10.98 -14.14 14.77
CA PHE A 171 10.58 -13.12 15.74
C PHE A 171 10.65 -13.64 17.18
N ARG A 172 10.17 -14.86 17.41
CA ARG A 172 10.23 -15.54 18.71
C ARG A 172 11.68 -15.80 19.12
N ASN A 173 12.56 -16.20 18.21
CA ASN A 173 13.97 -16.44 18.52
C ASN A 173 14.75 -15.14 18.80
N LEU A 174 14.42 -14.05 18.13
CA LEU A 174 14.96 -12.70 18.38
C LEU A 174 14.50 -12.15 19.74
N LEU A 175 13.21 -12.26 20.06
CA LEU A 175 12.66 -11.81 21.35
C LEU A 175 13.14 -12.66 22.53
N LEU A 176 13.40 -13.95 22.30
CA LEU A 176 13.92 -14.88 23.32
C LEU A 176 15.45 -14.95 23.37
N GLY A 177 16.17 -14.11 22.61
CA GLY A 177 17.64 -13.97 22.69
C GLY A 177 18.44 -15.22 22.28
N ARG A 178 17.87 -16.15 21.49
CA ARG A 178 18.52 -17.42 21.14
C ARG A 178 19.44 -17.37 19.90
N ALA A 179 19.85 -16.18 19.45
CA ALA A 179 20.71 -16.01 18.28
C ALA A 179 22.21 -16.35 18.52
N GLY A 180 22.52 -17.23 19.47
CA GLY A 180 23.90 -17.56 19.88
C GLY A 180 24.38 -18.98 19.60
N ALA A 181 23.55 -19.89 19.07
CA ALA A 181 23.98 -21.25 18.76
C ALA A 181 24.14 -21.43 17.25
N ALA A 182 25.29 -21.04 16.71
CA ALA A 182 25.74 -21.48 15.39
C ALA A 182 25.99 -23.00 15.43
N PRO A 183 25.64 -23.77 14.38
CA PRO A 183 26.05 -25.16 14.29
C PRO A 183 27.57 -25.21 13.99
N SER A 184 28.27 -25.97 14.83
CA SER A 184 29.69 -26.35 14.72
C SER A 184 29.97 -27.23 13.52
#